data_AF-A0A7W0UHT3-F1
#
_entry.id   AF-A0A7W0UHT3-F1
#
_cell.length_a   1.000
_cell.length_b   1.000
_cell.length_c   1.000
_cell.angle_alpha   90.00
_cell.angle_beta   90.00
_cell.angle_gamma   90.00
#
_symmetry.space_group_name_H-M   'P 1'
#
loop_
_entity.id
_entity.type
_entity.pdbx_description
1 polymer ?
#
loop_
_entity_poly.entity_id
_entity_poly.type
_entity_poly.pdbx_seq_one_letter_code
_entity_poly.pdbx_strand_id
1 'polypeptide(L)' 'MKIGVIGSGNIGATAAKLFVDAGHEVAVANSRGPESLHELVGELGGRARA' A
#
# COMPACT_ATOMS: atom_id res chain seq x y z
N MET A 1 2.70 7.32 -11.40
CA MET A 1 1.35 6.85 -11.81
C MET A 1 0.52 6.60 -10.56
N LYS A 2 -0.79 6.36 -10.69
CA LYS A 2 -1.66 5.91 -9.59
C LYS A 2 -1.87 4.40 -9.69
N ILE A 3 -1.54 3.65 -8.64
CA ILE A 3 -1.56 2.19 -8.63
C ILE A 3 -2.46 1.70 -7.48
N GLY A 4 -3.37 0.78 -7.79
CA GLY A 4 -4.16 0.07 -6.80
C GLY A 4 -3.59 -1.32 -6.53
N VAL A 5 -3.37 -1.68 -5.26
CA VAL A 5 -2.94 -3.00 -4.82
C VAL A 5 -4.07 -3.64 -4.01
N ILE A 6 -4.61 -4.75 -4.51
CA ILE A 6 -5.64 -5.52 -3.82
C ILE A 6 -5.00 -6.70 -3.10
N GLY A 7 -5.05 -6.66 -1.77
CA GLY A 7 -4.39 -7.59 -0.85
C GLY A 7 -3.16 -6.98 -0.19
N SER A 8 -3.02 -7.21 1.11
CA SER A 8 -1.95 -6.64 1.95
C SER A 8 -1.08 -7.72 2.63
N GLY A 9 -1.03 -8.92 2.06
CA GLY A 9 -0.10 -9.97 2.48
C GLY A 9 1.31 -9.75 1.90
N ASN A 10 2.17 -10.77 2.01
CA ASN A 10 3.58 -10.69 1.61
C ASN A 10 3.80 -10.08 0.21
N ILE A 11 3.01 -10.50 -0.78
CA ILE A 11 3.14 -10.02 -2.16
C ILE A 11 2.65 -8.57 -2.30
N GLY A 12 1.45 -8.28 -1.81
CA GLY A 12 0.83 -6.96 -1.95
C GLY A 12 1.62 -5.87 -1.23
N ALA A 13 2.07 -6.14 -0.01
CA ALA A 13 2.90 -5.20 0.76
C ALA A 13 4.25 -4.93 0.06
N THR A 14 4.92 -5.99 -0.43
CA THR A 14 6.19 -5.84 -1.16
C THR A 14 6.00 -5.05 -2.45
N ALA A 15 4.96 -5.34 -3.23
CA ALA A 15 4.65 -4.60 -4.45
C ALA A 15 4.36 -3.12 -4.15
N ALA A 16 3.54 -2.85 -3.13
CA ALA A 16 3.24 -1.49 -2.69
C ALA A 16 4.51 -0.71 -2.33
N LYS A 17 5.44 -1.33 -1.60
CA LYS A 17 6.75 -0.75 -1.28
C LYS A 17 7.56 -0.40 -2.53
N LEU A 18 7.72 -1.35 -3.44
CA LEU A 18 8.47 -1.12 -4.67
C LEU A 18 7.86 0.01 -5.53
N PHE A 19 6.54 0.12 -5.57
CA PHE A 19 5.87 1.20 -6.31
C PHE A 19 6.04 2.56 -5.65
N VAL A 20 5.98 2.63 -4.31
CA VAL A 20 6.24 3.88 -3.58
C VAL A 20 7.69 4.32 -3.75
N ASP A 21 8.65 3.38 -3.65
CA ASP A 21 10.08 3.64 -3.86
C ASP A 21 10.36 4.13 -5.29
N ALA A 22 9.59 3.64 -6.27
CA ALA A 22 9.61 4.12 -7.65
C ALA A 22 8.91 5.49 -7.85
N GLY A 23 8.43 6.13 -6.79
CA GLY A 23 7.81 7.46 -6.82
C GLY A 23 6.35 7.46 -7.30
N HIS A 24 5.64 6.34 -7.19
CA HIS A 24 4.21 6.25 -7.56
C HIS A 24 3.29 6.51 -6.36
N GLU A 25 2.07 6.99 -6.65
CA GLU A 25 0.99 7.05 -5.66
C GLU A 25 0.31 5.69 -5.59
N VAL A 26 0.21 5.13 -4.38
CA VAL A 26 -0.28 3.76 -4.16
C VAL A 26 -1.49 3.78 -3.23
N ALA A 27 -2.56 3.10 -3.63
CA ALA A 27 -3.68 2.77 -2.75
C ALA A 27 -3.68 1.26 -2.49
N VAL A 28 -3.72 0.86 -1.22
CA VAL A 28 -3.79 -0.55 -0.81
C VAL A 28 -5.16 -0.83 -0.25
N ALA A 29 -5.82 -1.90 -0.70
CA ALA A 29 -7.09 -2.34 -0.16
C ALA A 29 -7.01 -3.81 0.25
N ASN A 30 -7.73 -4.19 1.30
CA ASN A 30 -7.92 -5.59 1.69
C ASN A 30 -9.36 -5.80 2.20
N SER A 31 -9.72 -7.05 2.47
CA SER A 31 -11.07 -7.40 2.96
C SER A 31 -11.33 -7.07 4.43
N ARG A 32 -10.32 -6.62 5.18
CA ARG A 32 -10.37 -6.37 6.63
C ARG A 32 -10.54 -4.90 6.98
N GLY A 33 -10.70 -4.02 5.99
CA GLY A 33 -10.90 -2.59 6.19
C GLY A 33 -9.59 -1.78 6.29
N PRO A 34 -9.65 -0.46 6.07
CA PRO A 34 -8.49 0.44 6.01
C PRO A 34 -7.73 0.54 7.34
N GLU A 35 -8.40 0.34 8.47
CA GLU A 35 -7.80 0.33 9.81
C GLU A 35 -6.74 -0.77 9.95
N SER A 36 -6.92 -1.90 9.27
CA SER A 36 -5.95 -3.00 9.26
C SER A 36 -4.69 -2.70 8.44
N LEU A 37 -4.65 -1.55 7.74
CA LEU A 37 -3.56 -1.11 6.87
C LEU A 37 -2.77 0.06 7.45
N HIS A 38 -3.15 0.60 8.61
CA HIS A 38 -2.50 1.79 9.18
C HIS A 38 -0.99 1.63 9.35
N GLU A 39 -0.53 0.50 9.87
CA GLU A 39 0.90 0.21 10.05
C GLU A 39 1.62 0.17 8.70
N LEU A 40 1.11 -0.62 7.75
CA LEU A 40 1.67 -0.73 6.41
C LEU A 40 1.74 0.63 5.70
N VAL A 41 0.66 1.41 5.71
CA VAL A 41 0.65 2.75 5.10
C VAL A 41 1.60 3.70 5.81
N GLY A 42 1.71 3.60 7.14
CA GLY A 42 2.69 4.35 7.93
C GLY A 42 4.14 4.05 7.53
N GLU A 43 4.48 2.78 7.31
CA GLU A 43 5.80 2.36 6.83
C GLU A 43 6.09 2.83 5.40
N LEU A 44 5.09 2.79 4.52
CA LEU A 44 5.21 3.22 3.13
C LEU A 44 5.30 4.75 3.00
N GLY A 45 4.81 5.51 3.98
CA GLY A 45 4.91 6.96 4.02
C GLY A 45 3.96 7.67 3.04
N GLY A 46 4.23 8.96 2.78
CA GLY A 46 3.25 9.91 2.24
C GLY A 46 2.73 9.68 0.81
N ARG A 47 3.24 8.67 0.09
CA ARG A 47 2.71 8.28 -1.24
C ARG A 47 1.78 7.07 -1.19
N ALA A 48 1.58 6.47 -0.02
CA ALA A 48 0.65 5.36 0.18
C ALA A 48 -0.60 5.81 0.94
N ARG A 49 -1.72 5.15 0.66
CA ARG A 49 -2.97 5.26 1.42
C ARG A 49 -3.73 3.93 1.45
N ALA A 50 -4.60 3.80 2.43
CA ALA A 50 -5.58 2.71 2.52
C ALA A 50 -6.87 3.04 1.74
#